data_AF-A0A9P5XTR9-F1
#
_entry.id   AF-A0A9P5XTR9-F1
#
_cell.length_a   1.000
_cell.length_b   1.000
_cell.length_c   1.000
_cell.angle_alpha   90.00
_cell.angle_beta   90.00
_cell.angle_gamma   90.00
#
_symmetry.space_group_name_H-M   'P 1'
#
loop_
_entity.id
_entity.type
_entity.pdbx_description
1 polymer ?
#
loop_
_entity_poly.entity_id
_entity_poly.type
_entity_poly.pdbx_seq_one_letter_code
_entity_poly.pdbx_strand_id
1 'polypeptide(L)'
;SHPTSPVSYYSSRCALFSTFDLLMVRYNAGNDEIWRWTRKLEYWSKDIWILPIHRHNPKHWVMCTIHLPLHELHLFDSFAARAPWKHKVPEISQLISRLVILSNQNGHPLHVITEEGWTAHPVLVRSLLLDFYHT
;
A
#
# COMPACT_ATOMS: atom_id res chain seq x y z
N SER A 1 -15.86 -30.43 -8.57
CA SER A 1 -14.95 -29.34 -8.15
C SER A 1 -15.09 -28.20 -9.13
N HIS A 2 -15.63 -27.05 -8.71
CA HIS A 2 -15.70 -25.88 -9.57
C HIS A 2 -14.29 -25.33 -9.81
N PRO A 3 -13.89 -25.00 -11.05
CA PRO A 3 -12.66 -24.27 -11.29
C PRO A 3 -12.79 -22.94 -10.56
N THR A 4 -11.87 -22.67 -9.63
CA THR A 4 -11.75 -21.36 -8.98
C THR A 4 -11.61 -20.33 -10.10
N SER A 5 -12.58 -19.41 -10.19
CA SER A 5 -12.54 -18.38 -11.22
C SER A 5 -11.23 -17.59 -11.08
N PRO A 6 -10.61 -17.12 -12.17
CA PRO A 6 -9.38 -16.32 -12.10
C PRO A 6 -9.53 -15.13 -11.15
N VAL A 7 -10.74 -14.55 -11.09
CA VAL A 7 -11.13 -13.47 -10.17
C VAL A 7 -10.98 -13.88 -8.70
N SER A 8 -11.41 -15.09 -8.34
CA SER A 8 -11.26 -15.64 -6.98
C SER A 8 -9.80 -15.83 -6.59
N TYR A 9 -8.94 -16.21 -7.56
CA TYR A 9 -7.51 -16.39 -7.30
C TYR A 9 -6.82 -15.06 -6.98
N TYR A 10 -6.98 -14.03 -7.81
CA TYR A 10 -6.35 -12.73 -7.56
C TYR A 10 -6.89 -12.05 -6.31
N SER A 11 -8.21 -12.10 -6.07
CA SER A 11 -8.81 -11.56 -4.85
C SER A 11 -8.27 -12.24 -3.58
N SER A 12 -7.90 -13.52 -3.67
CA SER A 12 -7.35 -14.26 -2.53
C SER A 12 -5.90 -13.87 -2.19
N ARG A 13 -5.19 -13.19 -3.10
CA ARG A 13 -3.78 -12.80 -2.93
C ARG A 13 -3.57 -11.31 -2.65
N CYS A 14 -4.60 -10.49 -2.80
CA CYS A 14 -4.54 -9.05 -2.62
C CYS A 14 -5.25 -8.60 -1.34
N ALA A 15 -4.64 -7.69 -0.59
CA ALA A 15 -5.30 -6.87 0.43
C ALA A 15 -5.51 -5.46 -0.12
N LEU A 16 -6.75 -4.96 -0.10
CA LEU A 16 -7.05 -3.58 -0.48
C LEU A 16 -7.19 -2.73 0.78
N PHE A 17 -6.28 -1.76 0.94
CA PHE A 17 -6.30 -0.82 2.03
C PHE A 17 -7.23 0.36 1.72
N SER A 18 -7.72 0.97 2.78
CA SER A 18 -8.46 2.21 2.74
C SER A 18 -7.54 3.41 2.50
N THR A 19 -8.11 4.47 1.95
CA THR A 19 -7.42 5.76 1.72
C THR A 19 -6.96 6.42 3.02
N PHE A 20 -7.50 5.98 4.16
CA PHE A 20 -7.20 6.48 5.50
C PHE A 20 -6.07 5.70 6.20
N ASP A 21 -5.69 4.52 5.71
CA ASP A 21 -4.76 3.65 6.45
C ASP A 21 -3.36 4.26 6.55
N LEU A 22 -2.89 4.91 5.49
CA LEU A 22 -1.64 5.67 5.52
C LEU A 22 -1.73 6.91 6.44
N LEU A 23 -2.93 7.51 6.57
CA LEU A 23 -3.14 8.66 7.44
C LEU A 23 -3.04 8.29 8.92
N MET A 24 -3.45 7.07 9.30
CA MET A 24 -3.29 6.59 10.68
C MET A 24 -1.82 6.63 11.12
N VAL A 25 -0.89 6.25 10.24
CA VAL A 25 0.54 6.33 10.53
C VAL A 25 1.03 7.77 10.54
N ARG A 26 0.61 8.57 9.55
CA ARG A 26 0.97 9.99 9.46
C ARG A 26 0.56 10.81 10.69
N TYR A 27 -0.59 10.50 11.27
CA TYR A 27 -1.11 11.17 12.48
C TYR A 27 -0.79 10.40 13.76
N ASN A 28 0.14 9.44 13.71
CA ASN A 28 0.61 8.68 14.86
C ASN A 28 -0.51 7.99 15.68
N ALA A 29 -1.51 7.45 14.99
CA ALA A 29 -2.55 6.63 15.58
C ALA A 29 -1.92 5.46 16.37
N GLY A 30 -2.60 5.01 17.42
CA GLY A 30 -2.14 3.90 18.26
C GLY A 30 -2.12 2.56 17.51
N ASN A 31 -1.29 1.63 17.98
CA ASN A 31 -1.17 0.28 17.41
C ASN A 31 -2.52 -0.49 17.44
N ASP A 32 -3.26 -0.38 18.54
CA ASP A 32 -4.59 -1.00 18.68
C ASP A 32 -5.60 -0.43 17.68
N GLU A 33 -5.52 0.87 17.39
CA GLU A 33 -6.39 1.51 16.41
C GLU A 33 -6.09 1.01 15.00
N ILE A 34 -4.81 0.97 14.60
CA ILE A 34 -4.41 0.43 13.30
C ILE A 34 -4.85 -1.02 13.16
N TRP A 35 -4.63 -1.85 14.19
CA TRP A 35 -5.04 -3.25 14.18
C TRP A 35 -6.55 -3.40 14.02
N ARG A 36 -7.34 -2.65 14.80
CA ARG A 36 -8.80 -2.68 14.74
C ARG A 36 -9.33 -2.42 13.34
N TRP A 37 -8.73 -1.47 12.62
CA TRP A 37 -9.15 -1.09 11.26
C TRP A 37 -8.67 -2.06 10.18
N THR A 38 -7.45 -2.59 10.32
CA THR A 38 -6.80 -3.35 9.24
C THR A 38 -6.95 -4.86 9.36
N ARG A 39 -7.27 -5.41 10.54
CA ARG A 39 -7.33 -6.88 10.74
C ARG A 39 -8.31 -7.61 9.83
N LYS A 40 -9.42 -6.96 9.45
CA LYS A 40 -10.44 -7.56 8.57
C LYS A 40 -9.96 -7.76 7.13
N LEU A 41 -8.84 -7.13 6.75
CA LEU A 41 -8.23 -7.30 5.44
C LEU A 41 -7.45 -8.62 5.35
N GLU A 42 -7.17 -9.27 6.49
CA GLU A 42 -6.34 -10.47 6.59
C GLU A 42 -5.02 -10.32 5.81
N TYR A 43 -4.45 -9.12 5.85
CA TYR A 43 -3.35 -8.69 4.98
C TYR A 43 -2.10 -9.59 5.09
N TRP A 44 -1.93 -10.25 6.23
CA TRP A 44 -0.87 -11.22 6.49
C TRP A 44 -0.95 -12.49 5.65
N SER A 45 -2.12 -12.79 5.08
CA SER A 45 -2.33 -13.92 4.16
C SER A 45 -2.19 -13.53 2.68
N LYS A 46 -1.82 -12.27 2.40
CA LYS A 46 -1.83 -11.67 1.07
C LYS A 46 -0.43 -11.23 0.68
N ASP A 47 0.04 -11.67 -0.47
CA ASP A 47 1.37 -11.32 -0.98
C ASP A 47 1.44 -9.89 -1.53
N ILE A 48 0.27 -9.35 -1.93
CA ILE A 48 0.15 -8.05 -2.60
C ILE A 48 -0.77 -7.15 -1.78
N TRP A 49 -0.29 -5.98 -1.40
CA TRP A 49 -1.13 -4.95 -0.77
C TRP A 49 -1.31 -3.78 -1.72
N ILE A 50 -2.56 -3.37 -1.88
CA ILE A 50 -2.95 -2.24 -2.72
C ILE A 50 -3.31 -1.10 -1.79
N LEU A 51 -2.57 0.00 -1.91
CA LEU A 51 -2.72 1.18 -1.07
C LEU A 51 -3.07 2.41 -1.93
N PRO A 52 -4.36 2.77 -2.03
CA PRO A 52 -4.79 4.03 -2.62
C PRO A 52 -4.40 5.21 -1.72
N ILE A 53 -3.87 6.28 -2.30
CA ILE A 53 -3.36 7.45 -1.57
C ILE A 53 -3.97 8.72 -2.16
N HIS A 54 -4.66 9.49 -1.31
CA HIS A 54 -5.17 10.81 -1.66
C HIS A 54 -4.14 11.89 -1.31
N ARG A 55 -3.65 12.62 -2.32
CA ARG A 55 -2.83 13.82 -2.14
C ARG A 55 -3.75 15.04 -2.12
N HIS A 56 -3.42 16.02 -1.27
CA HIS A 56 -4.25 17.20 -1.07
C HIS A 56 -3.77 18.41 -1.89
N ASN A 57 -2.50 18.44 -2.31
CA ASN A 57 -1.93 19.53 -3.10
C ASN A 57 -0.90 19.00 -4.14
N PRO A 58 -1.25 18.95 -5.44
CA PRO A 58 -2.62 19.08 -5.97
C PRO A 58 -3.52 17.96 -5.42
N LYS A 59 -4.84 18.17 -5.47
CA LYS A 59 -5.81 17.09 -5.21
C LYS A 59 -5.63 16.04 -6.30
N HIS A 60 -5.06 14.89 -5.92
CA HIS A 60 -4.64 13.88 -6.87
C HIS A 60 -4.63 12.50 -6.23
N TRP A 61 -5.15 11.51 -6.94
CA TRP A 61 -5.15 10.12 -6.51
C TRP A 61 -3.95 9.40 -7.11
N VAL A 62 -3.19 8.74 -6.24
CA VAL A 62 -2.10 7.85 -6.63
C VAL A 62 -2.28 6.51 -5.93
N MET A 63 -1.53 5.50 -6.37
CA MET A 63 -1.62 4.17 -5.81
C MET A 63 -0.22 3.61 -5.59
N CYS A 64 -0.02 2.92 -4.47
CA CYS A 64 1.15 2.07 -4.25
C CYS A 64 0.69 0.62 -4.23
N THR A 65 1.37 -0.24 -5.00
CA THR A 65 1.26 -1.69 -4.85
C THR A 65 2.50 -2.17 -4.11
N ILE A 66 2.31 -2.85 -2.99
CA ILE A 66 3.38 -3.38 -2.15
C ILE A 66 3.46 -4.89 -2.44
N HIS A 67 4.59 -5.35 -2.95
CA HIS A 67 4.81 -6.75 -3.27
C HIS A 67 5.72 -7.37 -2.22
N LEU A 68 5.13 -8.00 -1.19
CA LEU A 68 5.88 -8.45 -0.01
C LEU A 68 7.02 -9.41 -0.36
N PRO A 69 6.82 -10.47 -1.18
CA PRO A 69 7.91 -11.41 -1.49
C PRO A 69 9.11 -10.80 -2.23
N LEU A 70 8.92 -9.64 -2.88
CA LEU A 70 9.97 -8.98 -3.65
C LEU A 70 10.57 -7.79 -2.89
N HIS A 71 10.00 -7.40 -1.75
CA HIS A 71 10.39 -6.17 -1.04
C HIS A 71 10.32 -4.92 -1.93
N GLU A 72 9.31 -4.88 -2.81
CA GLU A 72 9.13 -3.83 -3.81
C GLU A 72 7.87 -2.98 -3.56
N LEU A 73 8.00 -1.67 -3.85
CA LEU A 73 6.91 -0.70 -3.90
C LEU A 73 6.73 -0.23 -5.34
N HIS A 74 5.59 -0.50 -5.93
CA HIS A 74 5.25 -0.06 -7.29
C HIS A 74 4.37 1.18 -7.18
N LEU A 75 4.96 2.32 -7.52
CA LEU A 75 4.39 3.65 -7.36
C LEU A 75 3.70 4.09 -8.64
N PHE A 76 2.36 4.02 -8.66
CA PHE A 76 1.56 4.48 -9.78
C PHE A 76 1.07 5.91 -9.55
N ASP A 77 1.44 6.79 -10.48
CA ASP A 77 1.00 8.18 -10.54
C ASP A 77 0.74 8.53 -12.00
N SER A 78 -0.52 8.81 -12.36
CA SER A 78 -0.91 9.08 -13.75
C SER A 78 -0.23 10.32 -14.36
N PHE A 79 0.30 11.21 -13.53
CA PHE A 79 1.11 12.37 -13.95
C PHE A 79 2.61 12.07 -14.04
N ALA A 80 3.02 10.84 -13.72
CA ALA A 80 4.41 10.42 -13.58
C ALA A 80 5.24 11.33 -12.65
N ALA A 81 4.59 11.99 -11.69
CA ALA A 81 5.27 12.89 -10.76
C ALA A 81 6.12 12.09 -9.76
N ARG A 82 7.41 12.44 -9.66
CA ARG A 82 8.37 11.75 -8.79
C ARG A 82 8.57 12.41 -7.43
N ALA A 83 8.66 13.74 -7.40
CA ALA A 83 9.00 14.50 -6.20
C ALA A 83 8.08 14.20 -4.99
N PRO A 84 6.74 14.09 -5.14
CA PRO A 84 5.87 13.84 -3.99
C PRO A 84 6.09 12.48 -3.32
N TRP A 85 6.66 11.49 -4.02
CA TRP A 85 6.93 10.16 -3.47
C TRP A 85 8.04 10.16 -2.42
N LYS A 86 8.94 11.15 -2.43
CA LYS A 86 10.04 11.27 -1.46
C LYS A 86 9.54 11.27 -0.01
N HIS A 87 8.36 11.84 0.23
CA HIS A 87 7.73 11.86 1.55
C HIS A 87 6.79 10.69 1.79
N LYS A 88 6.22 10.11 0.73
CA LYS A 88 5.27 9.00 0.84
C LYS A 88 5.92 7.64 1.05
N VAL A 89 7.06 7.38 0.41
CA VAL A 89 7.76 6.09 0.59
C VAL A 89 8.11 5.84 2.07
N PRO A 90 8.68 6.79 2.84
CA PRO A 90 8.92 6.57 4.27
C PRO A 90 7.64 6.32 5.09
N GLU A 91 6.54 7.05 4.82
CA GLU A 91 5.24 6.81 5.48
C GLU A 91 4.72 5.40 5.18
N ILE A 92 4.87 4.93 3.94
CA ILE A 92 4.46 3.59 3.51
C ILE A 92 5.34 2.52 4.18
N SER A 93 6.65 2.70 4.22
CA SER A 93 7.56 1.79 4.93
C SER A 93 7.20 1.68 6.41
N GLN A 94 6.90 2.81 7.06
CA GLN A 94 6.47 2.82 8.45
C GLN A 94 5.14 2.09 8.65
N LEU A 95 4.18 2.27 7.75
CA LEU A 95 2.93 1.50 7.76
C LEU A 95 3.20 -0.01 7.66
N ILE A 96 4.05 -0.42 6.73
CA ILE A 96 4.38 -1.84 6.55
C ILE A 96 5.01 -2.43 7.82
N SER A 97 6.02 -1.76 8.40
CA SER A 97 6.65 -2.23 9.65
C SER A 97 5.63 -2.36 10.78
N ARG A 98 4.72 -1.38 10.94
CA ARG A 98 3.68 -1.45 11.97
C ARG A 98 2.72 -2.61 11.72
N LEU A 99 2.28 -2.83 10.48
CA LEU A 99 1.38 -3.94 10.14
C LEU A 99 2.03 -5.31 10.36
N VAL A 100 3.32 -5.46 10.03
CA VAL A 100 4.08 -6.69 10.29
C VAL A 100 4.15 -6.98 11.80
N ILE A 101 4.52 -5.97 12.60
CA ILE A 101 4.57 -6.10 14.07
C ILE A 101 3.20 -6.50 14.62
N LEU A 102 2.13 -5.79 14.22
CA LEU A 102 0.78 -6.03 14.70
C LEU A 102 0.27 -7.43 14.35
N SER A 103 0.54 -7.88 13.12
CA SER A 103 0.18 -9.22 12.68
C SER A 103 0.84 -10.29 13.56
N ASN A 104 2.16 -10.17 13.73
CA ASN A 104 2.95 -11.10 14.54
C ASN A 104 2.50 -11.12 16.01
N GLN A 105 2.25 -9.94 16.61
CA GLN A 105 1.77 -9.81 17.99
C GLN A 105 0.37 -10.40 18.20
N ASN A 106 -0.46 -10.44 17.16
CA ASN A 106 -1.82 -10.99 17.22
C ASN A 106 -1.90 -12.44 16.72
N GLY A 107 -0.77 -13.16 16.63
CA GLY A 107 -0.75 -14.59 16.31
C GLY A 107 -0.92 -14.91 14.82
N HIS A 108 -0.65 -13.93 13.94
CA HIS A 108 -0.66 -14.10 12.49
C HIS A 108 0.75 -13.88 11.95
N PRO A 109 1.58 -14.95 11.84
CA PRO A 109 2.95 -14.80 11.39
C PRO A 109 3.05 -14.18 9.99
N LEU A 110 3.83 -13.11 9.90
CA LEU A 110 4.19 -12.44 8.66
C LEU A 110 5.70 -12.25 8.63
N HIS A 111 6.39 -13.13 7.90
CA HIS A 111 7.85 -13.21 7.84
C HIS A 111 8.41 -12.22 6.81
N VAL A 112 8.32 -10.93 7.10
CA VAL A 112 8.87 -9.85 6.28
C VAL A 112 9.92 -9.11 7.09
N ILE A 113 11.14 -9.03 6.58
CA ILE A 113 12.25 -8.31 7.23
C ILE A 113 12.17 -6.83 6.83
N THR A 114 11.61 -6.00 7.70
CA THR A 114 11.37 -4.59 7.33
C THR A 114 12.62 -3.72 7.37
N GLU A 115 13.69 -4.22 7.99
CA GLU A 115 15.00 -3.58 8.15
C GLU A 115 15.84 -3.58 6.87
N GLU A 116 15.61 -4.54 5.96
CA GLU A 116 16.35 -4.65 4.68
C GLU A 116 15.98 -3.55 3.67
N GLY A 117 15.02 -2.68 4.03
CA GLY A 117 14.53 -1.61 3.18
C GLY A 117 13.58 -2.09 2.09
N TRP A 118 13.01 -1.14 1.37
CA TRP A 118 12.07 -1.37 0.28
C TRP A 118 12.57 -0.70 -1.00
N THR A 119 12.56 -1.42 -2.11
CA THR A 119 12.90 -0.85 -3.41
C THR A 119 11.67 -0.22 -4.05
N ALA A 120 11.73 1.08 -4.36
CA ALA A 120 10.61 1.81 -4.93
C ALA A 120 10.77 2.03 -6.44
N HIS A 121 9.78 1.56 -7.21
CA HIS A 121 9.74 1.65 -8.67
C HIS A 121 8.59 2.55 -9.11
N PRO A 122 8.85 3.68 -9.80
CA PRO A 122 7.79 4.39 -10.50
C PRO A 122 7.30 3.50 -11.66
N VAL A 123 6.00 3.18 -11.67
CA VAL A 123 5.40 2.33 -12.72
C VAL A 123 5.35 3.08 -14.05
N LEU A 124 5.22 4.40 -14.01
CA LEU A 124 5.15 5.26 -15.18
C LEU A 124 6.43 6.09 -15.34
N VAL A 125 6.96 6.09 -16.56
CA VAL A 125 8.11 6.92 -16.94
C VAL A 125 7.65 8.25 -17.59
N ARG A 126 6.41 8.29 -18.10
CA ARG A 126 5.79 9.46 -18.73
C ARG A 126 4.33 9.60 -18.27
N SER A 127 3.82 10.83 -18.27
CA SER A 127 2.41 11.11 -17.93
C SER A 127 1.49 10.35 -18.89
N LEU A 128 0.48 9.69 -18.34
CA LEU A 128 -0.62 9.11 -19.11
C LEU A 128 -1.82 10.07 -19.22
N LEU A 129 -1.92 11.05 -18.31
CA LEU A 129 -2.94 12.09 -18.39
C LEU A 129 -2.38 13.30 -19.15
N LEU A 130 -3.10 13.74 -20.19
CA LEU A 130 -2.83 14.99 -20.90
C LEU A 130 -3.67 16.16 -20.36
N ASP A 131 -4.81 15.89 -19.70
CA ASP A 131 -5.76 16.93 -19.35
C ASP A 131 -5.91 17.08 -17.83
N PHE A 132 -5.17 18.02 -17.24
CA PHE A 132 -5.69 18.75 -16.07
C PHE A 132 -6.84 19.61 -16.60
N TYR A 133 -8.03 19.47 -16.02
CA TYR A 133 -9.19 20.35 -16.21
C TYR A 133 -8.81 21.72 -16.80
N HIS A 134 -9.04 21.91 -18.10
CA HIS A 134 -9.20 23.23 -18.66
C HIS A 134 -10.55 23.77 -18.15
N THR A 135 -10.50 24.58 -17.10
CA THR A 135 -11.18 25.89 -16.90
C THR A 135 -11.01 26.30 -15.44
#